data_AF-A0A972KZB0-F1
#
_entry.id   AF-A0A972KZB0-F1
#
_cell.length_a   1.000
_cell.length_b   1.000
_cell.length_c   1.000
_cell.angle_alpha   90.00
_cell.angle_beta   90.00
_cell.angle_gamma   90.00
#
_symmetry.space_group_name_H-M   'P 1'
#
loop_
_entity.id
_entity.type
_entity.pdbx_description
1 polymer ?
#
loop_
_entity_poly.entity_id
_entity_poly.type
_entity_poly.pdbx_seq_one_letter_code
_entity_poly.pdbx_strand_id
1 'polypeptide(L)'
;MEDILTYVIVFGLIIGGVAVWQIRYAKPRPYWLSHQLFPEMQMWVLIEKKDGKHKSVIIKTMRNKNLSLHPPKAELINSKRERLIIDLAEKEKQERAREDGQIETITGLDFDEFYKLLNSSEFKFSTFRIIVENDAGKRYKSQELAFNKRWTIYRPDSGKYN
;
A
#
# COMPACT_ATOMS: atom_id res chain seq x y z
N MET A 1 -4.20 9.22 -54.86
CA MET A 1 -3.84 10.17 -53.78
C MET A 1 -4.79 10.05 -52.58
N GLU A 2 -6.09 9.86 -52.80
CA GLU A 2 -7.09 9.65 -51.72
C GLU A 2 -6.79 8.43 -50.84
N ASP A 3 -6.36 7.31 -51.42
CA ASP A 3 -6.03 6.10 -50.63
C ASP A 3 -4.91 6.34 -49.61
N ILE A 4 -3.85 7.05 -50.01
CA ILE A 4 -2.72 7.36 -49.13
C ILE A 4 -3.20 8.23 -47.96
N LEU A 5 -4.07 9.21 -48.22
CA LEU A 5 -4.65 10.06 -47.20
C LEU A 5 -5.51 9.25 -46.21
N THR A 6 -6.34 8.34 -46.71
CA THR A 6 -7.16 7.44 -45.88
C THR A 6 -6.29 6.55 -45.00
N TYR A 7 -5.22 5.96 -45.54
CA TYR A 7 -4.29 5.15 -44.75
C TYR A 7 -3.61 5.97 -43.65
N VAL A 8 -3.17 7.19 -43.93
CA VAL A 8 -2.55 8.07 -42.93
C VAL A 8 -3.54 8.41 -41.80
N ILE A 9 -4.81 8.67 -42.13
CA ILE A 9 -5.86 8.97 -41.14
C ILE A 9 -6.16 7.74 -40.27
N VAL A 10 -6.35 6.57 -40.88
CA VAL A 10 -6.64 5.33 -40.14
C VAL A 10 -5.47 4.95 -39.24
N PHE A 11 -4.24 5.04 -39.74
CA PHE A 11 -3.04 4.73 -38.96
C PHE A 11 -2.85 5.72 -37.81
N GLY A 12 -3.11 7.01 -38.04
CA GLY A 12 -3.10 8.04 -36.99
C GLY A 12 -4.13 7.76 -35.89
N LEU A 13 -5.34 7.32 -36.24
CA LEU A 13 -6.37 6.93 -35.28
C LEU A 13 -5.98 5.70 -34.46
N ILE A 14 -5.35 4.70 -35.07
CA ILE A 14 -4.87 3.50 -34.37
C ILE A 14 -3.76 3.87 -33.38
N ILE A 15 -2.75 4.64 -33.81
CA ILE A 15 -1.66 5.10 -32.92
C ILE A 15 -2.22 5.95 -31.78
N GLY A 16 -3.11 6.90 -32.10
CA GLY A 16 -3.77 7.74 -31.10
C GLY A 16 -4.55 6.91 -30.08
N GLY A 17 -5.29 5.89 -30.55
CA GLY A 17 -6.02 4.96 -29.71
C GLY A 17 -5.10 4.18 -28.76
N VAL A 18 -3.98 3.65 -29.26
CA VAL A 18 -2.98 2.94 -28.46
C VAL A 18 -2.33 3.86 -27.44
N ALA A 19 -1.96 5.09 -27.82
CA ALA A 19 -1.35 6.06 -26.92
C ALA A 19 -2.30 6.45 -25.78
N VAL A 20 -3.57 6.75 -26.09
CA VAL A 20 -4.59 7.07 -25.07
C VAL A 20 -4.85 5.88 -24.16
N TRP A 21 -4.93 4.67 -24.72
CA TRP A 21 -5.06 3.44 -23.95
C TRP A 21 -3.89 3.29 -22.96
N GLN A 22 -2.66 3.40 -23.44
CA GLN A 22 -1.47 3.29 -22.60
C GLN A 22 -1.44 4.36 -21.50
N ILE A 23 -1.77 5.62 -21.80
CA ILE A 23 -1.84 6.71 -20.81
C ILE A 23 -2.89 6.43 -19.72
N ARG A 24 -4.07 5.91 -20.10
CA ARG A 24 -5.13 5.61 -19.12
C ARG A 24 -4.82 4.41 -18.24
N TYR A 25 -4.21 3.37 -18.78
CA TYR A 25 -3.96 2.12 -18.06
C TYR A 25 -2.60 2.08 -17.35
N ALA A 26 -1.65 2.93 -17.71
CA ALA A 26 -0.34 3.03 -17.03
C ALA A 26 -0.37 3.75 -15.67
N LYS A 27 -1.48 4.39 -15.31
CA LYS A 27 -1.60 5.08 -14.02
C LYS A 27 -1.63 4.06 -12.87
N PRO A 28 -0.74 4.18 -11.88
CA PRO A 28 -0.78 3.31 -10.71
C PRO A 28 -2.12 3.44 -9.99
N ARG A 29 -2.68 2.31 -9.54
CA ARG A 29 -3.95 2.26 -8.82
C ARG A 29 -3.73 1.74 -7.39
N PRO A 30 -4.12 2.50 -6.36
CA PRO A 30 -4.06 2.03 -4.99
C PRO A 30 -5.25 1.11 -4.68
N TYR A 31 -4.98 -0.05 -4.10
CA TYR A 31 -5.96 -1.02 -3.63
C TYR A 31 -5.92 -1.10 -2.11
N TRP A 32 -7.08 -1.10 -1.47
CA TRP A 32 -7.19 -1.06 -0.02
C TRP A 32 -7.04 -2.47 0.54
N LEU A 33 -6.02 -2.69 1.37
CA LEU A 33 -5.79 -3.97 2.05
C LEU A 33 -6.43 -3.97 3.43
N SER A 34 -6.28 -2.90 4.19
CA SER A 34 -6.85 -2.74 5.53
C SER A 34 -7.26 -1.30 5.74
N HIS A 35 -8.39 -1.11 6.43
CA HIS A 35 -8.83 0.19 6.94
C HIS A 35 -9.25 0.00 8.41
N GLN A 36 -8.69 0.80 9.30
CA GLN A 36 -8.99 0.79 10.74
C GLN A 36 -9.30 2.19 11.21
N LEU A 37 -10.42 2.31 11.92
CA LEU A 37 -10.89 3.55 12.53
C LEU A 37 -10.62 3.48 14.02
N PHE A 38 -9.84 4.42 14.53
CA PHE A 38 -9.61 4.61 15.95
C PHE A 38 -10.18 5.95 16.39
N PRO A 39 -10.43 6.16 17.69
CA PRO A 39 -10.97 7.44 18.18
C PRO A 39 -10.11 8.66 17.83
N GLU A 40 -8.79 8.48 17.75
CA GLU A 40 -7.83 9.59 17.58
C GLU A 40 -7.13 9.59 16.21
N MET A 41 -7.31 8.51 15.43
CA MET A 41 -6.72 8.39 14.10
C MET A 41 -7.42 7.36 13.22
N GLN A 42 -7.23 7.49 11.92
CA GLN A 42 -7.62 6.49 10.94
C GLN A 42 -6.37 5.97 10.24
N MET A 43 -6.32 4.67 9.96
CA MET A 43 -5.19 4.03 9.30
C MET A 43 -5.64 3.18 8.12
N TRP A 44 -4.96 3.36 7.00
CA TRP A 44 -5.10 2.54 5.81
C TRP A 44 -3.77 1.89 5.47
N VAL A 45 -3.85 0.63 5.07
CA VAL A 45 -2.76 -0.06 4.38
C VAL A 45 -3.25 -0.31 2.97
N LEU A 46 -2.53 0.23 1.99
CA LEU A 46 -2.84 0.12 0.58
C LEU A 46 -1.69 -0.56 -0.17
N ILE A 47 -2.01 -1.13 -1.32
CA ILE A 47 -1.03 -1.63 -2.28
C ILE A 47 -1.22 -0.93 -3.61
N GLU A 48 -0.16 -0.30 -4.11
CA GLU A 48 -0.15 0.28 -5.44
C GLU A 48 0.20 -0.80 -6.45
N LYS A 49 -0.62 -0.94 -7.50
CA LYS A 49 -0.28 -1.79 -8.64
C LYS A 49 -0.02 -0.94 -9.89
N LYS A 50 0.99 -1.36 -10.65
CA LYS A 50 1.29 -0.82 -11.99
C LYS A 50 1.59 -1.99 -12.93
N ASP A 51 0.99 -1.98 -14.11
CA ASP A 51 1.17 -3.02 -15.14
C ASP A 51 0.93 -4.46 -14.60
N GLY A 52 -0.06 -4.61 -13.71
CA GLY A 52 -0.42 -5.89 -13.09
C GLY A 52 0.50 -6.37 -11.96
N LYS A 53 1.60 -5.64 -11.67
CA LYS A 53 2.54 -5.96 -10.59
C LYS A 53 2.33 -5.06 -9.38
N HIS A 54 2.62 -5.58 -8.20
CA HIS A 54 2.70 -4.77 -6.97
C HIS A 54 3.93 -3.88 -7.05
N LYS A 55 3.75 -2.58 -6.85
CA LYS A 55 4.82 -1.58 -6.96
C LYS A 55 5.20 -1.04 -5.58
N SER A 56 4.21 -0.67 -4.77
CA SER A 56 4.48 -0.16 -3.43
C SER A 56 3.42 -0.58 -2.42
N VAL A 57 3.84 -0.66 -1.17
CA VAL A 57 2.95 -0.69 -0.01
C VAL A 57 2.85 0.72 0.54
N ILE A 58 1.64 1.21 0.72
CA ILE A 58 1.37 2.56 1.20
C ILE A 58 0.69 2.45 2.57
N ILE A 59 1.29 3.06 3.58
CA ILE A 59 0.72 3.19 4.91
C ILE A 59 0.26 4.63 5.05
N LYS A 60 -1.05 4.82 5.14
CA LYS A 60 -1.67 6.14 5.27
C LYS A 60 -2.27 6.26 6.67
N THR A 61 -2.00 7.37 7.34
CA THR A 61 -2.65 7.72 8.61
C THR A 61 -3.28 9.10 8.53
N MET A 62 -4.46 9.26 9.08
CA MET A 62 -5.10 10.56 9.32
C MET A 62 -5.26 10.75 10.82
N ARG A 63 -4.77 11.87 11.36
CA ARG A 63 -4.72 12.12 12.80
C ARG A 63 -4.98 13.57 13.14
N ASN A 64 -5.35 13.83 14.39
CA ASN A 64 -5.41 15.20 14.91
C ASN A 64 -4.00 15.79 15.05
N LYS A 65 -3.86 17.13 14.93
CA LYS A 65 -2.56 17.83 15.03
C LYS A 65 -1.78 17.55 16.31
N ASN A 66 -2.49 17.26 17.41
CA ASN A 66 -1.88 17.01 18.72
C ASN A 66 -1.36 15.58 18.88
N LEU A 67 -1.59 14.70 17.90
CA LEU A 67 -1.12 13.32 17.93
C LEU A 67 0.14 13.20 17.04
N SER A 68 1.29 13.05 17.68
CA SER A 68 2.54 12.65 17.02
C SER A 68 2.57 11.13 16.86
N LEU A 69 3.03 10.66 15.69
CA LEU A 69 3.19 9.23 15.41
C LEU A 69 4.65 8.95 15.04
N HIS A 70 5.18 7.89 15.61
CA HIS A 70 6.44 7.29 15.21
C HIS A 70 6.33 6.62 13.84
N PRO A 71 7.47 6.35 13.19
CA PRO A 71 7.50 5.57 11.97
C PRO A 71 6.77 4.23 12.07
N PRO A 72 6.12 3.77 10.98
CA PRO A 72 5.41 2.52 10.98
C PRO A 72 6.36 1.33 11.16
N LYS A 73 5.86 0.29 11.81
CA LYS A 73 6.54 -0.99 12.06
C LYS A 73 5.71 -2.14 11.53
N ALA A 74 6.32 -3.29 11.29
CA ALA A 74 5.59 -4.53 11.03
C ALA A 74 5.71 -5.47 12.23
N GLU A 75 4.57 -5.94 12.73
CA GLU A 75 4.48 -7.04 13.70
C GLU A 75 4.23 -8.33 12.92
N LEU A 76 5.28 -9.15 12.83
CA LEU A 76 5.25 -10.49 12.26
C LEU A 76 4.65 -11.46 13.28
N ILE A 77 3.75 -12.35 12.84
CA ILE A 77 3.02 -13.29 13.69
C ILE A 77 3.17 -14.69 13.10
N ASN A 78 3.66 -15.64 13.88
CA ASN A 78 3.81 -17.02 13.45
C ASN A 78 2.56 -17.89 13.76
N SER A 79 2.61 -19.15 13.36
CA SER A 79 1.52 -20.11 13.59
C SER A 79 1.26 -20.38 15.08
N LYS A 80 2.27 -20.21 15.94
CA LYS A 80 2.16 -20.30 17.40
C LYS A 80 1.70 -18.98 18.04
N ARG A 81 1.39 -17.96 17.25
CA ARG A 81 1.01 -16.60 17.68
C ARG A 81 2.09 -15.85 18.45
N GLU A 82 3.34 -16.29 18.37
CA GLU A 82 4.51 -15.52 18.78
C GLU A 82 4.67 -14.33 17.85
N ARG A 83 5.28 -13.25 18.35
CA ARG A 83 5.33 -11.96 17.65
C ARG A 83 6.76 -11.41 17.59
N LEU A 84 7.13 -10.90 16.44
CA LEU A 84 8.38 -10.16 16.24
C LEU A 84 8.06 -8.80 15.61
N ILE A 85 8.59 -7.72 16.18
CA ILE A 85 8.42 -6.37 15.62
C ILE A 85 9.69 -6.00 14.85
N ILE A 86 9.49 -5.52 13.63
CA ILE A 86 10.55 -4.99 12.78
C ILE A 86 10.20 -3.57 12.35
N ASP A 87 11.21 -2.70 12.32
CA ASP A 87 11.03 -1.32 11.89
C ASP A 87 10.97 -1.27 10.36
N LEU A 88 10.01 -0.51 9.82
CA LEU A 88 9.93 -0.27 8.38
C LEU A 88 10.72 1.00 8.06
N ALA A 89 11.75 0.87 7.24
CA ALA A 89 12.54 2.01 6.81
C ALA A 89 11.66 2.97 5.99
N GLU A 90 11.48 4.21 6.44
CA GLU A 90 10.73 5.21 5.71
C GLU A 90 11.56 5.72 4.52
N LYS A 91 11.15 5.36 3.29
CA LYS A 91 11.79 5.91 2.09
C LYS A 91 11.13 7.18 1.60
N GLU A 92 9.80 7.19 1.59
CA GLU A 92 9.02 8.35 1.17
C GLU A 92 7.96 8.65 2.22
N LYS A 93 8.12 9.76 2.94
CA LYS A 93 7.13 10.28 3.87
C LYS A 93 6.60 11.61 3.34
N GLN A 94 5.29 11.69 3.15
CA GLN A 94 4.60 12.93 2.82
C GLN A 94 3.61 13.25 3.94
N GLU A 95 3.67 14.47 4.47
CA GLU A 95 2.68 14.98 5.40
C GLU A 95 1.91 16.14 4.75
N ARG A 96 0.59 16.12 4.87
CA ARG A 96 -0.30 17.15 4.36
C ARG A 96 -1.31 17.54 5.43
N ALA A 97 -1.39 18.83 5.73
CA ALA A 97 -2.48 19.34 6.54
C ALA A 97 -3.75 19.42 5.70
N ARG A 98 -4.87 18.94 6.23
CA ARG A 98 -6.20 19.08 5.65
C ARG A 98 -6.91 20.31 6.20
N GLU A 99 -7.90 20.77 5.45
CA GLU A 99 -8.74 21.92 5.81
C GLU A 99 -9.54 21.69 7.10
N ASP A 100 -9.88 20.44 7.40
CA ASP A 100 -10.54 20.01 8.65
C ASP A 100 -9.63 20.04 9.89
N GLY A 101 -8.36 20.46 9.72
CA GLY A 101 -7.37 20.52 10.78
C GLY A 101 -6.69 19.19 11.08
N GLN A 102 -6.99 18.11 10.35
CA GLN A 102 -6.28 16.84 10.47
C GLN A 102 -4.95 16.86 9.70
N ILE A 103 -4.01 16.02 10.14
CA ILE A 103 -2.76 15.73 9.44
C ILE A 103 -2.90 14.38 8.76
N GLU A 104 -2.71 14.37 7.45
CA GLU A 104 -2.58 13.17 6.64
C GLU A 104 -1.09 12.86 6.45
N THR A 105 -0.65 11.69 6.87
CA THR A 105 0.70 11.17 6.62
C THR A 105 0.59 9.98 5.68
N ILE A 106 1.41 9.97 4.63
CA ILE A 106 1.52 8.89 3.65
C ILE A 106 2.97 8.42 3.67
N THR A 107 3.17 7.16 4.04
CA THR A 107 4.47 6.48 3.99
C THR A 107 4.44 5.45 2.88
N GLY A 108 5.29 5.63 1.87
CA GLY A 108 5.46 4.72 0.74
C GLY A 108 6.68 3.80 0.93
N LEU A 109 6.50 2.51 0.66
CA LEU A 109 7.53 1.48 0.69
C LEU A 109 7.54 0.74 -0.65
N ASP A 110 8.71 0.54 -1.24
CA ASP A 110 8.84 -0.36 -2.40
C ASP A 110 8.39 -1.77 -2.02
N PHE A 111 7.63 -2.43 -2.89
CA PHE A 111 7.05 -3.72 -2.58
C PHE A 111 8.11 -4.82 -2.40
N ASP A 112 9.13 -4.85 -3.26
CA ASP A 112 10.17 -5.89 -3.21
C ASP A 112 11.06 -5.72 -1.99
N GLU A 113 11.38 -4.49 -1.63
CA GLU A 113 12.11 -4.19 -0.39
C GLU A 113 11.31 -4.50 0.86
N PHE A 114 10.03 -4.12 0.89
CA PHE A 114 9.12 -4.50 1.97
C PHE A 114 9.06 -6.01 2.13
N TYR A 115 8.86 -6.74 1.03
CA TYR A 115 8.82 -8.19 1.05
C TYR A 115 10.13 -8.79 1.56
N LYS A 116 11.28 -8.33 1.05
CA LYS A 116 12.60 -8.81 1.49
C LYS A 116 12.83 -8.53 2.96
N LEU A 117 12.46 -7.35 3.45
CA LEU A 117 12.60 -6.96 4.84
C LEU A 117 11.78 -7.85 5.78
N LEU A 118 10.54 -8.19 5.41
CA LEU A 118 9.73 -9.09 6.22
C LEU A 118 10.32 -10.52 6.25
N ASN A 119 10.87 -10.98 5.12
CA ASN A 119 11.39 -12.35 4.95
C ASN A 119 12.88 -12.50 5.26
N SER A 120 13.61 -11.42 5.56
CA SER A 120 15.03 -11.50 5.91
C SER A 120 15.27 -11.98 7.34
N SER A 121 14.24 -11.95 8.19
CA SER A 121 14.33 -12.48 9.55
C SER A 121 14.25 -14.01 9.55
N GLU A 122 14.98 -14.67 10.46
CA GLU A 122 14.84 -16.12 10.69
C GLU A 122 13.46 -16.50 11.25
N PHE A 123 12.69 -15.49 11.67
CA PHE A 123 11.35 -15.65 12.22
C PHE A 123 10.35 -16.02 11.13
N LYS A 124 10.00 -17.31 11.07
CA LYS A 124 9.01 -17.85 10.14
C LYS A 124 7.60 -17.41 10.53
N PHE A 125 7.17 -16.28 9.98
CA PHE A 125 5.82 -15.76 10.18
C PHE A 125 4.82 -16.31 9.16
N SER A 126 3.54 -16.30 9.53
CA SER A 126 2.41 -16.64 8.65
C SER A 126 1.55 -15.43 8.31
N THR A 127 1.38 -14.52 9.28
CA THR A 127 0.62 -13.28 9.13
C THR A 127 1.43 -12.11 9.68
N PHE A 128 1.06 -10.89 9.34
CA PHE A 128 1.67 -9.69 9.87
C PHE A 128 0.63 -8.59 10.05
N ARG A 129 0.96 -7.58 10.86
CA ARG A 129 0.20 -6.34 11.02
C ARG A 129 1.12 -5.16 10.85
N ILE A 130 0.60 -4.07 10.30
CA ILE A 130 1.26 -2.76 10.37
C ILE A 130 0.91 -2.14 11.70
N ILE A 131 1.92 -1.63 12.40
CA ILE A 131 1.79 -0.93 13.68
C ILE A 131 2.29 0.49 13.50
N VAL A 132 1.54 1.44 14.06
CA VAL A 132 2.02 2.80 14.30
C VAL A 132 1.86 3.09 15.78
N GLU A 133 2.84 3.76 16.38
CA GLU A 133 2.87 4.07 17.80
C GLU A 133 2.91 5.59 17.99
N ASN A 134 2.25 6.10 19.03
CA ASN A 134 2.36 7.51 19.41
C ASN A 134 3.41 7.72 20.51
N ASP A 135 3.72 8.98 20.82
CA ASP A 135 4.69 9.33 21.86
C ASP A 135 4.30 8.83 23.27
N ALA A 136 3.01 8.50 23.49
CA ALA A 136 2.51 7.92 24.74
C ALA A 136 2.62 6.39 24.80
N GLY A 137 3.20 5.74 23.78
CA GLY A 137 3.35 4.28 23.69
C GLY A 137 2.08 3.53 23.28
N LYS A 138 1.01 4.23 22.89
CA LYS A 138 -0.22 3.63 22.39
C LYS A 138 -0.01 3.12 20.97
N ARG A 139 -0.29 1.82 20.77
CA ARG A 139 -0.10 1.12 19.49
C ARG A 139 -1.42 1.00 18.73
N TYR A 140 -1.40 1.45 17.49
CA TYR A 140 -2.48 1.31 16.52
C TYR A 140 -2.11 0.22 15.52
N LYS A 141 -2.95 -0.81 15.40
CA LYS A 141 -2.64 -2.01 14.62
C LYS A 141 -3.59 -2.15 13.44
N SER A 142 -3.07 -2.51 12.27
CA SER A 142 -3.90 -2.88 11.13
C SER A 142 -4.62 -4.20 11.40
N GLN A 143 -5.53 -4.56 10.50
CA GLN A 143 -5.99 -5.95 10.41
C GLN A 143 -4.80 -6.88 10.13
N GLU A 144 -4.94 -8.16 10.47
CA GLU A 144 -3.96 -9.16 10.05
C GLU A 144 -3.95 -9.25 8.54
N LEU A 145 -2.75 -9.34 7.99
CA LEU A 145 -2.45 -9.47 6.57
C LEU A 145 -1.55 -10.69 6.38
N ALA A 146 -1.60 -11.29 5.21
CA ALA A 146 -0.79 -12.45 4.86
C ALA A 146 -0.37 -12.40 3.40
N PHE A 147 0.70 -13.10 3.05
CA PHE A 147 1.08 -13.32 1.66
C PHE A 147 0.50 -14.64 1.15
N ASN A 148 -0.08 -14.64 -0.05
CA ASN A 148 -0.44 -15.88 -0.72
C ASN A 148 0.77 -16.48 -1.46
N LYS A 149 0.60 -17.65 -2.08
CA LYS A 149 1.65 -18.32 -2.88
C LYS A 149 2.17 -17.49 -4.06
N ARG A 150 1.42 -16.47 -4.50
CA ARG A 150 1.78 -15.51 -5.56
C ARG A 150 2.25 -14.17 -4.98
N TRP A 151 2.64 -14.15 -3.71
CA TRP A 151 3.26 -13.01 -3.05
C TRP A 151 2.34 -11.78 -3.07
N THR A 152 1.04 -12.03 -3.07
CA THR A 152 0.01 -10.99 -2.98
C THR A 152 -0.47 -10.90 -1.56
N ILE A 153 -0.53 -9.67 -1.04
CA ILE A 153 -1.05 -9.40 0.30
C ILE A 153 -2.57 -9.55 0.29
N TYR A 154 -3.11 -10.28 1.26
CA TYR A 154 -4.55 -10.46 1.47
C TYR A 154 -4.89 -10.44 2.96
N ARG A 155 -6.19 -10.31 3.28
CA ARG A 155 -6.71 -10.44 4.65
C ARG A 155 -7.15 -11.88 4.90
N PRO A 156 -6.56 -12.61 5.86
CA PRO A 156 -6.97 -13.98 6.16
C PRO A 156 -8.39 -14.06 6.77
N ASP A 157 -8.81 -13.05 7.53
CA ASP A 157 -10.11 -13.03 8.23
C ASP A 157 -11.29 -12.50 7.39
N SER A 158 -11.08 -12.08 6.12
CA SER A 158 -12.16 -11.47 5.33
C SER A 158 -13.15 -12.46 4.71
N GLY A 159 -13.12 -13.73 5.11
CA GLY A 159 -13.89 -14.80 4.47
C GLY A 159 -13.36 -15.11 3.07
N LYS A 160 -13.36 -16.39 2.70
CA LYS A 160 -13.00 -16.85 1.35
C LYS A 160 -13.97 -16.21 0.34
N TYR A 161 -13.50 -15.28 -0.48
CA TYR A 161 -14.11 -15.05 -1.78
C TYR A 161 -13.30 -15.85 -2.79
N ASN A 162 -13.90 -16.97 -3.21
CA ASN A 162 -13.53 -17.72 -4.41
C ASN A 162 -13.61 -16.81 -5.64
#